data_AF-A0A962VEB8-F1
#
_entry.id   AF-A0A962VEB8-F1
#
_cell.length_a   1.000
_cell.length_b   1.000
_cell.length_c   1.000
_cell.angle_alpha   90.00
_cell.angle_beta   90.00
_cell.angle_gamma   90.00
#
_symmetry.space_group_name_H-M   'P 1'
#
loop_
_entity.id
_entity.type
_entity.pdbx_description
1 polymer ?
#
loop_
_entity_poly.entity_id
_entity_poly.type
_entity_poly.pdbx_seq_one_letter_code
_entity_poly.pdbx_strand_id
1 'polypeptide(L)'
;IQLKKQFAEALRQSGLAISDEQLDFLLSTVIGDDLISMSMAFDHVKDLIAQLELLLVESGENLAAARRYYGIYTVLLRSLVQMHQQLLDTVAHYQAQLQAIDKKTRTLLQESEKLRRNSDRHQAVLAANIQAQRLTLQSAKLYREYLREQAVDVAQSQQELQRDLAVARNTYETVKVSGELVQLMQSGQHLLDQLFSKQMPTLFSFQNLELKREFEKLTLRLQQEGLQ
;
A
#
# COMPACT_ATOMS: atom_id res chain seq x y z
N ILE A 1 -24.33 20.20 -3.22
CA ILE A 1 -23.75 20.88 -2.03
C ILE A 1 -23.11 19.86 -1.07
N GLN A 2 -23.81 18.79 -0.65
CA GLN A 2 -23.27 17.79 0.29
C GLN A 2 -22.08 16.98 -0.29
N LEU A 3 -22.19 16.52 -1.53
CA LEU A 3 -21.10 15.79 -2.23
C LEU A 3 -19.83 16.63 -2.39
N LYS A 4 -19.98 17.91 -2.75
CA LYS A 4 -18.86 18.87 -2.88
C LYS A 4 -18.13 19.08 -1.54
N LYS A 5 -18.88 19.14 -0.43
CA LYS A 5 -18.30 19.25 0.92
C LYS A 5 -17.57 17.98 1.35
N GLN A 6 -18.16 16.81 1.13
CA GLN A 6 -17.51 15.52 1.41
C GLN A 6 -16.23 15.36 0.60
N PHE A 7 -16.25 15.77 -0.67
CA PHE A 7 -15.06 15.74 -1.52
C PHE A 7 -13.97 16.71 -1.05
N ALA A 8 -14.33 17.94 -0.68
CA ALA A 8 -13.38 18.89 -0.08
C ALA A 8 -12.74 18.34 1.19
N GLU A 9 -13.51 17.63 2.01
CA GLU A 9 -13.06 17.03 3.26
C GLU A 9 -12.12 15.85 3.02
N ALA A 10 -12.42 14.99 2.04
CA ALA A 10 -11.56 13.87 1.66
C ALA A 10 -10.21 14.33 1.06
N LEU A 11 -10.23 15.41 0.26
CA LEU A 11 -9.00 16.05 -0.24
C LEU A 11 -8.15 16.60 0.91
N ARG A 12 -8.76 17.27 1.89
CA ARG A 12 -8.05 17.78 3.07
C ARG A 12 -7.48 16.65 3.93
N GLN A 13 -8.21 15.56 4.09
CA GLN A 13 -7.73 14.35 4.78
C GLN A 13 -6.60 13.65 4.02
N SER A 14 -6.49 13.89 2.72
CA SER A 14 -5.39 13.42 1.86
C SER A 14 -4.22 14.40 1.81
N GLY A 15 -4.23 15.46 2.64
CA GLY A 15 -3.17 16.45 2.74
C GLY A 15 -3.26 17.61 1.75
N LEU A 16 -4.32 17.70 0.94
CA LEU A 16 -4.50 18.75 -0.07
C LEU A 16 -5.35 19.90 0.47
N ALA A 17 -4.75 21.08 0.61
CA ALA A 17 -5.45 22.28 1.06
C ALA A 17 -6.10 23.01 -0.13
N ILE A 18 -7.43 22.97 -0.21
CA ILE A 18 -8.20 23.60 -1.31
C ILE A 18 -9.29 24.54 -0.77
N SER A 19 -9.39 25.73 -1.37
CA SER A 19 -10.48 26.70 -1.20
C SER A 19 -11.71 26.36 -2.07
N ASP A 20 -12.88 26.93 -1.76
CA ASP A 20 -14.13 26.62 -2.46
C ASP A 20 -14.11 27.02 -3.96
N GLU A 21 -13.39 28.08 -4.30
CA GLU A 21 -13.20 28.56 -5.68
C GLU A 21 -12.23 27.66 -6.45
N GLN A 22 -11.13 27.25 -5.82
CA GLN A 22 -10.22 26.24 -6.37
C GLN A 22 -10.94 24.91 -6.59
N LEU A 23 -11.88 24.56 -5.71
CA LEU A 23 -12.67 23.34 -5.81
C LEU A 23 -13.63 23.35 -7.00
N ASP A 24 -14.37 24.44 -7.22
CA ASP A 24 -15.24 24.56 -8.40
C ASP A 24 -14.44 24.52 -9.70
N PHE A 25 -13.29 25.18 -9.70
CA PHE A 25 -12.40 25.15 -10.84
C PHE A 25 -11.82 23.75 -11.09
N LEU A 26 -11.36 23.06 -10.04
CA LEU A 26 -10.83 21.70 -10.11
C LEU A 26 -11.87 20.71 -10.66
N LEU A 27 -13.10 20.77 -10.17
CA LEU A 27 -14.23 19.93 -10.64
C LEU A 27 -14.61 20.18 -12.10
N SER A 28 -14.14 21.27 -12.72
CA SER A 28 -14.34 21.56 -14.14
C SER A 28 -13.20 21.03 -15.04
N THR A 29 -12.15 20.44 -14.45
CA THR A 29 -10.95 19.99 -15.16
C THR A 29 -10.81 18.47 -15.12
N VAL A 30 -10.11 17.91 -16.11
CA VAL A 30 -9.75 16.48 -16.17
C VAL A 30 -8.89 16.06 -14.96
N ILE A 31 -8.08 16.97 -14.42
CA ILE A 31 -7.28 16.71 -13.21
C ILE A 31 -8.19 16.54 -11.99
N GLY A 32 -9.37 17.16 -12.00
CA GLY A 32 -10.37 16.96 -10.96
C GLY A 32 -10.86 15.53 -10.89
N ASP A 33 -11.09 14.88 -12.03
CA ASP A 33 -11.51 13.48 -12.10
C ASP A 33 -10.43 12.53 -11.54
N ASP A 34 -9.15 12.80 -11.83
CA ASP A 34 -8.02 12.04 -11.30
C ASP A 34 -7.91 12.19 -9.77
N LEU A 35 -8.11 13.41 -9.25
CA LEU A 35 -8.12 13.67 -7.81
C LEU A 35 -9.29 13.01 -7.07
N ILE A 36 -10.49 13.00 -7.67
CA ILE A 36 -11.64 12.26 -7.15
C ILE A 36 -11.32 10.76 -7.09
N SER A 37 -10.79 10.22 -8.18
CA SER A 37 -10.45 8.81 -8.28
C SER A 37 -9.41 8.40 -7.24
N MET A 38 -8.37 9.23 -7.04
CA MET A 38 -7.35 9.02 -6.02
C MET A 38 -7.95 9.06 -4.60
N SER A 39 -8.80 10.04 -4.30
CA SER A 39 -9.45 10.15 -3.00
C SER A 39 -10.28 8.90 -2.67
N MET A 40 -11.08 8.43 -3.64
CA MET A 40 -11.87 7.20 -3.47
C MET A 40 -10.99 5.97 -3.27
N ALA A 41 -9.89 5.86 -4.04
CA ALA A 41 -8.94 4.77 -3.87
C ALA A 41 -8.29 4.78 -2.48
N PHE A 42 -7.98 5.96 -1.94
CA PHE A 42 -7.40 6.12 -0.60
C PHE A 42 -8.37 5.65 0.48
N ASP A 43 -9.64 6.05 0.39
CA ASP A 43 -10.68 5.62 1.34
C ASP A 43 -10.92 4.11 1.27
N HIS A 44 -10.98 3.53 0.07
CA HIS A 44 -11.09 2.08 -0.08
C HIS A 44 -9.87 1.34 0.46
N VAL A 45 -8.67 1.86 0.27
CA VAL A 45 -7.46 1.25 0.83
C VAL A 45 -7.49 1.29 2.37
N LYS A 46 -7.94 2.40 2.97
CA LYS A 46 -8.14 2.48 4.43
C LYS A 46 -9.12 1.42 4.93
N ASP A 47 -10.26 1.28 4.27
CA ASP A 47 -11.28 0.29 4.63
C ASP A 47 -10.74 -1.14 4.53
N LEU A 48 -9.98 -1.44 3.47
CA LEU A 48 -9.35 -2.74 3.29
C LEU A 48 -8.30 -3.02 4.36
N ILE A 49 -7.46 -2.03 4.71
CA ILE A 49 -6.47 -2.16 5.78
C ILE A 49 -7.17 -2.48 7.10
N ALA A 50 -8.23 -1.74 7.46
CA ALA A 50 -8.99 -1.99 8.69
C ALA A 50 -9.59 -3.41 8.75
N GLN A 51 -10.11 -3.91 7.62
CA GLN A 51 -10.62 -5.29 7.54
C GLN A 51 -9.50 -6.32 7.70
N LEU A 52 -8.33 -6.06 7.10
CA LEU A 52 -7.16 -6.94 7.21
C LEU A 52 -6.61 -6.97 8.65
N GLU A 53 -6.65 -5.85 9.38
CA GLU A 53 -6.26 -5.76 10.79
C GLU A 53 -7.16 -6.63 11.67
N LEU A 54 -8.49 -6.58 11.45
CA LEU A 54 -9.44 -7.45 12.15
C LEU A 54 -9.14 -8.93 11.92
N LEU A 55 -8.92 -9.33 10.65
CA LEU A 55 -8.59 -10.71 10.31
C LEU A 55 -7.26 -11.17 10.92
N LEU A 56 -6.27 -10.28 11.04
CA LEU A 56 -5.01 -10.57 11.69
C LEU A 56 -5.22 -10.85 13.20
N VAL A 57 -5.98 -10.00 13.88
CA VAL A 57 -6.30 -10.16 15.31
C VAL A 57 -7.10 -11.45 15.55
N GLU A 58 -8.14 -11.71 14.75
CA GLU A 58 -8.96 -12.93 14.84
C GLU A 58 -8.15 -14.21 14.63
N SER A 59 -7.07 -14.14 13.85
CA SER A 59 -6.17 -15.28 13.60
C SER A 59 -5.24 -15.62 14.77
N GLY A 60 -5.28 -14.82 15.84
CA GLY A 60 -4.32 -14.89 16.95
C GLY A 60 -2.91 -14.47 16.53
N GLU A 61 -2.81 -13.61 15.51
CA GLU A 61 -1.54 -13.13 14.93
C GLU A 61 -0.58 -14.25 14.51
N ASN A 62 -1.12 -15.39 14.06
CA ASN A 62 -0.25 -16.48 13.62
C ASN A 62 0.59 -16.04 12.40
N LEU A 63 1.78 -16.64 12.27
CA LEU A 63 2.78 -16.23 11.27
C LEU A 63 2.26 -16.26 9.83
N ALA A 64 1.37 -17.19 9.49
CA ALA A 64 0.80 -17.27 8.15
C ALA A 64 -0.17 -16.11 7.87
N ALA A 65 -1.00 -15.74 8.84
CA ALA A 65 -1.91 -14.60 8.75
C ALA A 65 -1.13 -13.27 8.75
N ALA A 66 -0.14 -13.11 9.63
CA ALA A 66 0.75 -11.95 9.66
C ALA A 66 1.46 -11.74 8.32
N ARG A 67 2.01 -12.81 7.72
CA ARG A 67 2.67 -12.73 6.41
C ARG A 67 1.71 -12.27 5.31
N ARG A 68 0.46 -12.75 5.32
CA ARG A 68 -0.56 -12.33 4.35
C ARG A 68 -0.96 -10.87 4.56
N TYR A 69 -1.22 -10.49 5.82
CA TYR A 69 -1.55 -9.13 6.22
C TYR A 69 -0.51 -8.12 5.70
N TYR A 70 0.75 -8.27 6.12
CA TYR A 70 1.80 -7.33 5.74
C TYR A 70 2.14 -7.37 4.25
N GLY A 71 1.94 -8.53 3.59
CA GLY A 71 2.07 -8.66 2.15
C GLY A 71 1.04 -7.82 1.40
N ILE A 72 -0.24 -7.93 1.77
CA ILE A 72 -1.33 -7.16 1.16
C ILE A 72 -1.17 -5.68 1.51
N TYR A 73 -0.90 -5.35 2.77
CA TYR A 73 -0.64 -3.98 3.22
C TYR A 73 0.45 -3.29 2.37
N THR A 74 1.57 -3.99 2.14
CA THR A 74 2.66 -3.50 1.28
C THR A 74 2.21 -3.25 -0.16
N VAL A 75 1.37 -4.12 -0.73
CA VAL A 75 0.84 -3.96 -2.09
C VAL A 75 -0.11 -2.77 -2.16
N LEU A 76 -0.99 -2.59 -1.18
CA LEU A 76 -1.92 -1.46 -1.12
C LEU A 76 -1.18 -0.12 -1.05
N LEU A 77 -0.19 0.01 -0.17
CA LEU A 77 0.64 1.21 -0.09
C LEU A 77 1.39 1.47 -1.40
N ARG A 78 1.94 0.42 -2.04
CA ARG A 78 2.61 0.55 -3.34
C ARG A 78 1.66 1.06 -4.43
N SER A 79 0.42 0.58 -4.46
CA SER A 79 -0.60 1.06 -5.40
C SER A 79 -0.89 2.54 -5.19
N LEU A 80 -1.03 2.98 -3.94
CA LEU A 80 -1.23 4.40 -3.63
C LEU A 80 -0.03 5.27 -4.06
N VAL A 81 1.22 4.80 -3.87
CA VAL A 81 2.43 5.53 -4.36
C VAL A 81 2.40 5.67 -5.88
N GLN A 82 1.97 4.63 -6.60
CA GLN A 82 1.86 4.64 -8.04
C GLN A 82 0.79 5.62 -8.53
N MET A 83 -0.36 5.69 -7.86
CA MET A 83 -1.42 6.66 -8.21
C MET A 83 -0.95 8.10 -8.00
N HIS A 84 -0.22 8.39 -6.90
CA HIS A 84 0.40 9.70 -6.69
C HIS A 84 1.37 10.05 -7.82
N GLN A 85 2.20 9.08 -8.26
CA GLN A 85 3.11 9.31 -9.37
C GLN A 85 2.36 9.63 -10.67
N GLN A 86 1.29 8.88 -10.97
CA GLN A 86 0.47 9.13 -12.16
C GLN A 86 -0.13 10.54 -12.16
N LEU A 87 -0.63 11.01 -11.02
CA LEU A 87 -1.15 12.37 -10.91
C LEU A 87 -0.05 13.43 -11.12
N LEU A 88 1.14 13.23 -10.55
CA LEU A 88 2.28 14.13 -10.76
C LEU A 88 2.69 14.18 -12.25
N ASP A 89 2.71 13.03 -12.92
CA ASP A 89 3.02 12.93 -14.35
C ASP A 89 1.95 13.65 -15.20
N THR A 90 0.67 13.48 -14.85
CA THR A 90 -0.44 14.21 -15.47
C THR A 90 -0.27 15.72 -15.29
N VAL A 91 0.00 16.19 -14.07
CA VAL A 91 0.21 17.62 -13.80
C VAL A 91 1.40 18.17 -14.60
N ALA A 92 2.51 17.42 -14.68
CA ALA A 92 3.66 17.80 -15.49
C ALA A 92 3.31 17.90 -17.00
N HIS A 93 2.48 16.99 -17.51
CA HIS A 93 1.98 17.05 -18.88
C HIS A 93 1.16 18.32 -19.14
N TYR A 94 0.24 18.68 -18.24
CA TYR A 94 -0.54 19.92 -18.36
C TYR A 94 0.34 21.17 -18.25
N GLN A 95 1.35 21.18 -17.39
CA GLN A 95 2.30 22.28 -17.31
C GLN A 95 3.04 22.50 -18.65
N ALA A 96 3.45 21.43 -19.32
CA ALA A 96 4.09 21.51 -20.63
C ALA A 96 3.13 22.07 -21.71
N GLN A 97 1.87 21.63 -21.72
CA GLN A 97 0.86 22.17 -22.62
C GLN A 97 0.61 23.67 -22.38
N LEU A 98 0.48 24.09 -21.11
CA LEU A 98 0.29 25.49 -20.76
C LEU A 98 1.48 26.36 -21.16
N GLN A 99 2.70 25.82 -21.08
CA GLN A 99 3.89 26.52 -21.57
C GLN A 99 3.86 26.69 -23.10
N ALA A 100 3.39 25.68 -23.84
CA ALA A 100 3.21 25.80 -25.29
C ALA A 100 2.15 26.84 -25.66
N ILE A 101 1.03 26.87 -24.93
CA ILE A 101 -0.04 27.87 -25.11
C ILE A 101 0.47 29.28 -24.80
N ASP A 102 1.22 29.47 -23.70
CA ASP A 102 1.81 30.76 -23.33
C ASP A 102 2.75 31.26 -24.45
N LYS A 103 3.66 30.41 -24.93
CA LYS A 103 4.59 30.76 -26.02
C LYS A 103 3.85 31.15 -27.30
N LYS A 104 2.86 30.35 -27.73
CA LYS A 104 2.08 30.64 -28.94
C LYS A 104 1.28 31.94 -28.80
N THR A 105 0.64 32.15 -27.65
CA THR A 105 -0.17 33.35 -27.38
C THR A 105 0.70 34.61 -27.35
N ARG A 106 1.93 34.54 -26.81
CA ARG A 106 2.88 35.67 -26.86
C ARG A 106 3.26 36.05 -28.29
N THR A 107 3.52 35.07 -29.16
CA THR A 107 3.78 35.32 -30.59
C THR A 107 2.59 36.01 -31.25
N LEU A 108 1.37 35.48 -31.07
CA LEU A 108 0.15 36.05 -31.62
C LEU A 108 -0.12 37.48 -31.12
N LEU A 109 0.18 37.75 -29.84
CA LEU A 109 0.07 39.07 -29.25
C LEU A 109 1.02 40.07 -29.91
N GLN A 110 2.29 39.70 -30.09
CA GLN A 110 3.26 40.55 -30.78
C GLN A 110 2.87 40.81 -32.23
N GLU A 111 2.36 39.80 -32.95
CA GLU A 111 1.86 39.93 -34.32
C GLU A 111 0.63 40.84 -34.39
N SER A 112 -0.35 40.65 -33.49
CA SER A 112 -1.57 41.45 -33.45
C SER A 112 -1.27 42.91 -33.13
N GLU A 113 -0.32 43.18 -32.23
CA GLU A 113 0.15 44.53 -31.95
C GLU A 113 0.89 45.17 -33.13
N LYS A 114 1.69 44.39 -33.89
CA LYS A 114 2.33 44.87 -35.14
C LYS A 114 1.29 45.19 -36.21
N LEU A 115 0.33 44.29 -36.46
CA LEU A 115 -0.73 44.50 -37.44
C LEU A 115 -1.60 45.70 -37.09
N ARG A 116 -1.89 45.92 -35.80
CA ARG A 116 -2.71 47.04 -35.35
C ARG A 116 -2.01 48.39 -35.56
N ARG A 117 -0.67 48.43 -35.53
CA ARG A 117 0.09 49.65 -35.86
C ARG A 117 0.07 49.98 -37.35
N ASN A 118 -0.17 49.00 -38.22
CA ASN A 118 -0.02 49.11 -39.67
C ASN A 118 -1.35 49.04 -40.45
N SER A 119 -2.50 48.98 -39.76
CA SER A 119 -3.81 48.81 -40.41
C SER A 119 -4.91 49.61 -39.72
N ASP A 120 -5.51 50.57 -40.44
CA ASP A 120 -6.65 51.35 -39.93
C ASP A 120 -7.99 50.63 -40.10
N ARG A 121 -8.09 49.74 -41.10
CA ARG A 121 -9.34 49.05 -41.46
C ARG A 121 -9.78 47.97 -40.46
N HIS A 122 -8.85 47.43 -39.67
CA HIS A 122 -9.11 46.28 -38.79
C HIS A 122 -8.86 46.56 -37.30
N GLN A 123 -8.80 47.84 -36.89
CA GLN A 123 -8.47 48.26 -35.52
C GLN A 123 -9.33 47.56 -34.45
N ALA A 124 -10.66 47.52 -34.63
CA ALA A 124 -11.57 46.93 -33.65
C ALA A 124 -11.33 45.42 -33.44
N VAL A 125 -11.14 44.67 -34.54
CA VAL A 125 -10.87 43.23 -34.48
C VAL A 125 -9.53 42.95 -33.82
N LEU A 126 -8.49 43.70 -34.19
CA LEU A 126 -7.15 43.53 -33.61
C LEU A 126 -7.10 43.92 -32.12
N ALA A 127 -7.87 44.93 -31.71
CA ALA A 127 -8.02 45.29 -30.29
C ALA A 127 -8.70 44.15 -29.50
N ALA A 128 -9.79 43.57 -30.03
CA ALA A 128 -10.46 42.43 -29.40
C ALA A 128 -9.53 41.20 -29.30
N ASN A 129 -8.76 40.91 -30.36
CA ASN A 129 -7.78 39.81 -30.35
C ASN A 129 -6.70 40.02 -29.29
N ILE A 130 -6.14 41.23 -29.20
CA ILE A 130 -5.13 41.57 -28.18
C ILE A 130 -5.71 41.39 -26.77
N GLN A 131 -6.95 41.83 -26.53
CA GLN A 131 -7.61 41.65 -25.24
C GLN A 131 -7.78 40.16 -24.90
N ALA A 132 -8.29 39.37 -25.85
CA ALA A 132 -8.46 37.93 -25.67
C ALA A 132 -7.11 37.22 -25.39
N GLN A 133 -6.06 37.55 -26.15
CA GLN A 133 -4.72 36.98 -25.95
C GLN A 133 -4.13 37.36 -24.58
N ARG A 134 -4.31 38.60 -24.11
CA ARG A 134 -3.88 39.02 -22.77
C ARG A 134 -4.62 38.26 -21.68
N LEU A 135 -5.94 38.08 -21.83
CA LEU A 135 -6.73 37.26 -20.91
C LEU A 135 -6.22 35.81 -20.91
N THR A 136 -5.98 35.22 -22.07
CA THR A 136 -5.41 33.85 -22.18
C THR A 136 -4.07 33.74 -21.45
N LEU A 137 -3.17 34.72 -21.57
CA LEU A 137 -1.89 34.72 -20.84
C LEU A 137 -2.09 34.80 -19.33
N GLN A 138 -3.00 35.65 -18.86
CA GLN A 138 -3.31 35.77 -17.44
C GLN A 138 -3.91 34.47 -16.88
N SER A 139 -4.89 33.90 -17.57
CA SER A 139 -5.52 32.63 -17.18
C SER A 139 -4.53 31.47 -17.18
N ALA A 140 -3.69 31.36 -18.21
CA ALA A 140 -2.66 30.32 -18.28
C ALA A 140 -1.64 30.46 -17.14
N LYS A 141 -1.28 31.68 -16.75
CA LYS A 141 -0.39 31.94 -15.60
C LYS A 141 -1.03 31.44 -14.30
N LEU A 142 -2.26 31.88 -14.00
CA LEU A 142 -2.98 31.48 -12.79
C LEU A 142 -3.14 29.96 -12.71
N TYR A 143 -3.47 29.32 -13.84
CA TYR A 143 -3.63 27.87 -13.85
C TYR A 143 -2.30 27.14 -13.65
N ARG A 144 -1.19 27.64 -14.19
CA ARG A 144 0.14 27.07 -13.93
C ARG A 144 0.55 27.19 -12.46
N GLU A 145 0.28 28.32 -11.82
CA GLU A 145 0.55 28.54 -10.39
C GLU A 145 -0.26 27.55 -9.55
N TYR A 146 -1.55 27.44 -9.83
CA TYR A 146 -2.43 26.45 -9.20
C TYR A 146 -1.91 25.01 -9.33
N LEU A 147 -1.57 24.56 -10.54
CA LEU A 147 -1.05 23.21 -10.77
C LEU A 147 0.27 22.94 -10.04
N ARG A 148 1.12 23.98 -9.92
CA ARG A 148 2.38 23.86 -9.20
C ARG A 148 2.15 23.70 -7.70
N GLU A 149 1.22 24.44 -7.11
CA GLU A 149 0.85 24.30 -5.70
C GLU A 149 0.34 22.89 -5.41
N GLN A 150 -0.60 22.39 -6.23
CA GLN A 150 -1.13 21.04 -6.08
C GLN A 150 -0.05 19.95 -6.24
N ALA A 151 0.89 20.11 -7.16
CA ALA A 151 1.99 19.16 -7.33
C ALA A 151 2.90 19.07 -6.10
N VAL A 152 3.11 20.19 -5.38
CA VAL A 152 3.92 20.20 -4.16
C VAL A 152 3.25 19.37 -3.07
N ASP A 153 1.96 19.58 -2.84
CA ASP A 153 1.19 18.86 -1.82
C ASP A 153 1.13 17.35 -2.13
N VAL A 154 0.84 16.98 -3.38
CA VAL A 154 0.83 15.57 -3.83
C VAL A 154 2.20 14.92 -3.66
N ALA A 155 3.29 15.63 -4.00
CA ALA A 155 4.64 15.11 -3.86
C ALA A 155 5.04 14.90 -2.40
N GLN A 156 4.60 15.80 -1.50
CA GLN A 156 4.84 15.64 -0.06
C GLN A 156 4.10 14.41 0.48
N SER A 157 2.81 14.26 0.16
CA SER A 157 2.01 13.08 0.55
C SER A 157 2.62 11.78 0.00
N GLN A 158 3.07 11.79 -1.26
CA GLN A 158 3.77 10.65 -1.86
C GLN A 158 5.04 10.29 -1.08
N GLN A 159 5.82 11.27 -0.63
CA GLN A 159 7.04 11.04 0.12
C GLN A 159 6.77 10.40 1.48
N GLU A 160 5.73 10.83 2.18
CA GLU A 160 5.30 10.21 3.44
C GLU A 160 4.90 8.75 3.22
N LEU A 161 4.06 8.51 2.21
CA LEU A 161 3.62 7.17 1.84
C LEU A 161 4.78 6.24 1.40
N GLN A 162 5.82 6.77 0.76
CA GLN A 162 7.02 6.02 0.43
C GLN A 162 7.80 5.57 1.68
N ARG A 163 7.82 6.39 2.75
CA ARG A 163 8.42 6.01 4.03
C ARG A 163 7.62 4.89 4.68
N ASP A 164 6.30 4.99 4.69
CA ASP A 164 5.41 3.96 5.21
C ASP A 164 5.56 2.65 4.44
N LEU A 165 5.67 2.72 3.11
CA LEU A 165 5.95 1.57 2.26
C LEU A 165 7.30 0.91 2.59
N ALA A 166 8.32 1.70 2.91
CA ALA A 166 9.63 1.16 3.32
C ALA A 166 9.53 0.40 4.65
N VAL A 167 8.81 0.96 5.63
CA VAL A 167 8.52 0.29 6.91
C VAL A 167 7.73 -0.99 6.68
N ALA A 168 6.65 -0.93 5.90
CA ALA A 168 5.81 -2.08 5.56
C ALA A 168 6.62 -3.24 4.94
N ARG A 169 7.51 -2.92 3.99
CA ARG A 169 8.41 -3.91 3.37
C ARG A 169 9.35 -4.54 4.38
N ASN A 170 9.93 -3.75 5.27
CA ASN A 170 10.81 -4.26 6.32
C ASN A 170 10.04 -5.18 7.28
N THR A 171 8.84 -4.80 7.69
CA THR A 171 7.97 -5.62 8.54
C THR A 171 7.57 -6.92 7.86
N TYR A 172 7.21 -6.86 6.57
CA TYR A 172 6.91 -8.05 5.78
C TYR A 172 8.08 -9.03 5.73
N GLU A 173 9.30 -8.55 5.41
CA GLU A 173 10.49 -9.42 5.38
C GLU A 173 10.82 -9.96 6.78
N THR A 174 10.63 -9.18 7.84
CA THR A 174 10.82 -9.65 9.22
C THR A 174 9.89 -10.81 9.55
N VAL A 175 8.59 -10.66 9.29
CA VAL A 175 7.60 -11.72 9.53
C VAL A 175 7.90 -12.96 8.69
N LYS A 176 8.32 -12.77 7.44
CA LYS A 176 8.68 -13.86 6.54
C LYS A 176 9.88 -14.65 7.06
N VAL A 177 10.97 -13.97 7.44
CA VAL A 177 12.18 -14.62 7.98
C VAL A 177 11.89 -15.33 9.31
N SER A 178 11.12 -14.72 10.21
CA SER A 178 10.66 -15.38 11.45
C SER A 178 9.82 -16.62 11.15
N GLY A 179 8.96 -16.55 10.13
CA GLY A 179 8.18 -17.69 9.63
C GLY A 179 9.06 -18.83 9.11
N GLU A 180 10.08 -18.52 8.32
CA GLU A 180 11.04 -19.49 7.79
C GLU A 180 11.81 -20.22 8.91
N LEU A 181 12.24 -19.48 9.95
CA LEU A 181 12.89 -20.07 11.12
C LEU A 181 11.97 -21.04 11.87
N VAL A 182 10.71 -20.66 12.11
CA VAL A 182 9.75 -21.53 12.80
C VAL A 182 9.49 -22.81 12.01
N GLN A 183 9.36 -22.72 10.69
CA GLN A 183 9.21 -23.90 9.82
C GLN A 183 10.44 -24.81 9.89
N LEU A 184 11.65 -24.25 9.90
CA LEU A 184 12.89 -25.02 10.03
C LEU A 184 12.97 -25.74 11.39
N MET A 185 12.62 -25.06 12.49
CA MET A 185 12.62 -25.65 13.83
C MET A 185 11.62 -26.80 13.94
N GLN A 186 10.40 -26.63 13.43
CA GLN A 186 9.38 -27.69 13.40
C GLN A 186 9.83 -28.90 12.57
N SER A 187 10.45 -28.66 11.41
CA SER A 187 10.99 -29.73 10.57
C SER A 187 12.12 -30.51 11.26
N GLY A 188 13.01 -29.79 11.96
CA GLY A 188 14.10 -30.39 12.74
C GLY A 188 13.60 -31.23 13.92
N GLN A 189 12.61 -30.72 14.67
CA GLN A 189 11.96 -31.48 15.75
C GLN A 189 11.33 -32.77 15.21
N HIS A 190 10.57 -32.67 14.12
CA HIS A 190 9.92 -33.84 13.52
C HIS A 190 10.94 -34.91 13.07
N LEU A 191 12.06 -34.49 12.50
CA LEU A 191 13.14 -35.41 12.11
C LEU A 191 13.77 -36.11 13.32
N LEU A 192 14.01 -35.40 14.41
CA LEU A 192 14.54 -35.96 15.65
C LEU A 192 13.55 -36.92 16.30
N ASP A 193 12.25 -36.57 16.36
CA ASP A 193 11.20 -37.45 16.88
C ASP A 193 11.09 -38.75 16.08
N GLN A 194 11.19 -38.68 14.75
CA GLN A 194 11.25 -39.86 13.88
C GLN A 194 12.50 -40.71 14.12
N LEU A 195 13.65 -40.09 14.41
CA LEU A 195 14.88 -40.81 14.72
C LEU A 195 14.80 -41.51 16.09
N PHE A 196 14.28 -40.82 17.11
CA PHE A 196 14.12 -41.37 18.45
C PHE A 196 13.08 -42.49 18.51
N SER A 197 11.98 -42.36 17.77
CA SER A 197 10.97 -43.43 17.64
C SER A 197 11.46 -44.68 16.88
N LYS A 198 12.63 -44.62 16.24
CA LYS A 198 13.29 -45.74 15.54
C LYS A 198 14.42 -46.42 16.34
N GLN A 199 14.77 -45.94 17.54
CA GLN A 199 15.74 -46.64 18.38
C GLN A 199 15.17 -47.99 18.83
N MET A 200 16.02 -49.04 18.83
CA MET A 200 15.61 -50.42 19.15
C MET A 200 14.99 -50.51 20.57
N PRO A 201 13.91 -51.30 20.76
CA PRO A 201 13.42 -51.59 22.10
C PRO A 201 14.54 -52.25 22.91
N THR A 202 14.81 -51.74 24.11
CA THR A 202 15.77 -52.34 25.05
C THR A 202 15.34 -53.77 25.39
N LEU A 203 16.28 -54.72 25.34
CA LEU A 203 16.09 -56.12 25.74
C LEU A 203 15.34 -56.20 27.07
N PHE A 204 14.15 -56.82 27.06
CA PHE A 204 13.44 -57.15 28.30
C PHE A 204 14.34 -58.01 29.18
N SER A 205 14.52 -57.66 30.45
CA SER A 205 15.30 -58.46 31.39
C SER A 205 14.64 -59.83 31.53
N PHE A 206 15.35 -60.90 31.19
CA PHE A 206 14.87 -62.26 31.41
C PHE A 206 14.71 -62.51 32.90
N GLN A 207 13.46 -62.66 33.35
CA GLN A 207 13.16 -63.13 34.70
C GLN A 207 12.77 -64.61 34.57
N ASN A 208 13.55 -65.50 35.17
CA ASN A 208 13.33 -66.95 35.12
C ASN A 208 12.19 -67.38 36.06
N LEU A 209 11.00 -66.82 35.83
CA LEU A 209 9.82 -67.00 36.67
C LEU A 209 9.32 -68.45 36.65
N GLU A 210 9.56 -69.16 35.54
CA GLU A 210 9.22 -70.57 35.39
C GLU A 210 10.10 -71.45 36.30
N LEU A 211 11.41 -71.20 36.34
CA LEU A 211 12.31 -71.88 37.29
C LEU A 211 11.95 -71.60 38.75
N LYS A 212 11.53 -70.36 39.07
CA LYS A 212 11.04 -70.02 40.42
C LYS A 212 9.80 -70.83 40.80
N ARG A 213 8.81 -70.94 39.90
CA ARG A 213 7.60 -71.73 40.13
C ARG A 213 7.91 -73.21 40.32
N GLU A 214 8.83 -73.78 39.53
CA GLU A 214 9.22 -75.19 39.68
C GLU A 214 9.98 -75.42 41.00
N PHE A 215 10.82 -74.48 41.43
CA PHE A 215 11.49 -74.55 42.73
C PHE A 215 10.50 -74.50 43.91
N GLU A 216 9.48 -73.63 43.85
CA GLU A 216 8.42 -73.56 44.86
C GLU A 216 7.61 -74.86 44.93
N LYS A 217 7.24 -75.43 43.77
CA LYS A 217 6.55 -76.73 43.71
C LYS A 217 7.39 -77.87 44.28
N LEU A 218 8.70 -77.85 44.06
CA LEU A 218 9.62 -78.85 44.61
C LEU A 218 9.73 -78.71 46.13
N THR A 219 9.84 -77.47 46.63
CA THR A 219 9.94 -77.16 48.05
C THR A 219 8.69 -77.58 48.82
N LEU A 220 7.50 -77.34 48.25
CA LEU A 220 6.23 -77.77 48.83
C LEU A 220 6.12 -79.31 48.91
N ARG A 221 6.57 -80.02 47.87
CA ARG A 221 6.61 -81.49 47.88
C ARG A 221 7.54 -82.03 48.97
N LEU A 222 8.76 -81.49 49.06
CA LEU A 222 9.73 -81.91 50.08
C LEU A 222 9.26 -81.58 51.52
N GLN A 223 8.54 -80.48 51.72
CA GLN A 223 7.94 -80.16 53.02
C GLN A 223 6.77 -81.09 53.40
N GLN A 224 6.01 -81.57 52.41
CA GLN A 224 4.94 -82.56 52.63
C GLN A 224 5.48 -83.98 52.87
N GLU A 225 6.59 -84.34 52.24
CA GLU A 225 7.26 -85.64 52.43
C GLU A 225 8.09 -85.71 53.73
N GLY A 226 8.50 -84.58 54.31
CA GLY A 226 9.22 -84.52 55.60
C GLY A 226 8.33 -84.49 56.86
N LEU A 227 7.01 -84.60 56.71
CA LEU A 227 6.02 -84.62 57.80
C LEU A 227 5.35 -86.00 57.99
N GLN A 228 5.93 -87.06 57.44
CA GLN A 228 5.61 -88.46 57.74
C GLN A 228 6.80 -89.14 58.44
#